data_AF-A0A0E9MTQ4-F1
#
_entry.id   AF-A0A0E9MTQ4-F1
#
_cell.length_a   1.000
_cell.length_b   1.000
_cell.length_c   1.000
_cell.angle_alpha   90.00
_cell.angle_beta   90.00
_cell.angle_gamma   90.00
#
_symmetry.space_group_name_H-M   'P 1'
#
loop_
_entity.id
_entity.type
_entity.pdbx_description
1 polymer ?
#
loop_
_entity_poly.entity_id
_entity_poly.type
_entity_poly.pdbx_seq_one_letter_code
_entity_poly.pdbx_strand_id
1 'polypeptide(L)'
;MLKKTLAAIALGAPLLLPAAPAQAQRNSNEQVLVIFGNDSCPRDTICVRRSEGERYRIPQELRRIKPSPESQSWAARARSMEYVGASGINSCTPSGAGGWTGCYQQMLRQAREERRARANGELPDGQ
;
A
#
# COMPACT_ATOMS: atom_id res chain seq x y z
N MET A 1 -61.67 -44.90 18.23
CA MET A 1 -60.35 -44.55 18.79
C MET A 1 -59.97 -43.17 18.31
N LEU A 2 -59.54 -42.34 19.26
CA LEU A 2 -59.34 -40.90 19.16
C LEU A 2 -57.97 -40.56 18.53
N LYS A 3 -57.91 -39.57 17.63
CA LYS A 3 -56.80 -38.60 17.37
C LYS A 3 -57.15 -37.85 16.07
N LYS A 4 -57.79 -36.67 16.09
CA LYS A 4 -57.27 -35.32 16.40
C LYS A 4 -55.87 -35.05 15.81
N THR A 5 -55.82 -34.29 14.71
CA THR A 5 -55.07 -33.02 14.54
C THR A 5 -55.34 -32.52 13.11
N LEU A 6 -56.23 -31.53 12.95
CA LEU A 6 -55.98 -30.09 12.91
C LEU A 6 -55.77 -29.58 11.47
N ALA A 7 -56.69 -28.70 11.09
CA ALA A 7 -56.80 -28.00 9.84
C ALA A 7 -55.68 -26.95 9.66
N ALA A 8 -55.40 -26.71 8.37
CA ALA A 8 -55.24 -25.41 7.71
C ALA A 8 -54.75 -24.20 8.52
N ILE A 9 -53.74 -23.49 8.00
CA ILE A 9 -53.90 -22.17 7.36
C ILE A 9 -52.54 -21.75 6.77
N ALA A 10 -52.64 -21.20 5.57
CA ALA A 10 -51.56 -20.68 4.74
C ALA A 10 -50.96 -19.36 5.26
N LEU A 11 -49.99 -18.88 4.48
CA LEU A 11 -49.48 -17.51 4.37
C LEU A 11 -48.24 -17.20 5.20
N GLY A 12 -47.12 -17.16 4.48
CA GLY A 12 -45.89 -16.55 4.94
C GLY A 12 -46.12 -15.12 5.40
N ALA A 13 -45.57 -14.81 6.57
CA ALA A 13 -45.29 -13.45 6.98
C ALA A 13 -43.78 -13.24 6.76
N PRO A 14 -43.35 -12.35 5.85
CA PRO A 14 -41.96 -11.98 5.77
C PRO A 14 -41.59 -11.24 7.05
N LEU A 15 -40.49 -11.64 7.68
CA LEU A 15 -39.85 -10.90 8.75
C LEU A 15 -39.52 -9.48 8.22
N LEU A 16 -40.37 -8.51 8.56
CA LEU A 16 -40.05 -7.08 8.45
C LEU A 16 -39.00 -6.74 9.51
N LEU A 17 -37.75 -7.11 9.23
CA LEU A 17 -36.60 -6.50 9.88
C LEU A 17 -36.51 -5.05 9.40
N PRO A 18 -36.48 -4.04 10.29
CA PRO A 18 -36.20 -2.68 9.87
C PRO A 18 -34.78 -2.64 9.32
N ALA A 19 -34.65 -2.43 8.01
CA ALA A 19 -33.37 -2.19 7.31
C ALA A 19 -32.78 -0.80 7.63
N ALA A 20 -32.79 -0.42 8.91
CA ALA A 20 -32.32 0.88 9.40
C ALA A 20 -30.82 1.17 9.18
N PRO A 21 -29.86 0.20 9.19
CA PRO A 21 -28.45 0.58 9.05
C PRO A 21 -28.10 1.06 7.62
N ALA A 22 -28.89 0.70 6.60
CA ALA A 22 -28.65 1.12 5.22
C ALA A 22 -29.07 2.58 4.95
N GLN A 23 -29.99 3.14 5.73
CA GLN A 23 -30.45 4.53 5.59
C GLN A 23 -29.54 5.53 6.31
N ALA A 24 -28.79 5.10 7.33
CA ALA A 24 -27.84 5.96 8.05
C ALA A 24 -26.52 6.21 7.27
N GLN A 25 -26.20 5.38 6.28
CA GLN A 25 -25.10 5.65 5.34
C GLN A 25 -25.45 6.75 4.30
N ARG A 26 -26.68 7.27 4.31
CA ARG A 26 -27.12 8.36 3.43
C ARG A 26 -26.86 9.76 4.00
N ASN A 27 -25.96 9.89 4.97
CA ASN A 27 -25.35 11.20 5.29
C ASN A 27 -24.09 11.38 4.44
N SER A 28 -24.28 11.51 3.13
CA SER A 28 -23.21 11.66 2.14
C SER A 28 -23.16 13.07 1.53
N ASN A 29 -23.52 14.10 2.30
CA ASN A 29 -23.47 15.50 1.85
C ASN A 29 -22.04 16.03 1.64
N GLU A 30 -21.02 15.20 1.80
CA GLU A 30 -19.65 15.51 1.43
C GLU A 30 -19.30 14.75 0.13
N GLN A 31 -20.00 15.07 -0.95
CA GLN A 31 -19.55 14.68 -2.29
C GLN A 31 -18.32 15.53 -2.60
N VAL A 32 -17.13 14.91 -2.49
CA VAL A 32 -15.87 15.52 -2.94
C VAL A 32 -15.62 15.08 -4.37
N LEU A 33 -15.70 16.01 -5.32
CA LEU A 33 -15.47 15.74 -6.74
C LEU A 33 -14.14 16.34 -7.19
N VAL A 34 -13.33 15.56 -7.91
CA VAL A 34 -12.09 16.07 -8.51
C VAL A 34 -12.40 16.60 -9.91
N ILE A 35 -12.17 17.90 -10.13
CA ILE A 35 -12.35 18.58 -11.43
C ILE A 35 -10.99 18.88 -12.07
N PHE A 36 -10.91 18.80 -13.40
CA PHE A 36 -9.66 19.01 -14.13
C PHE A 36 -9.70 20.29 -14.95
N GLY A 37 -8.56 20.98 -15.05
CA GLY A 37 -8.42 22.12 -15.97
C GLY A 37 -9.46 23.21 -15.68
N ASN A 38 -10.36 23.48 -16.64
CA ASN A 38 -11.44 24.47 -16.53
C ASN A 38 -12.85 23.86 -16.44
N ASP A 39 -12.97 22.60 -16.03
CA ASP A 39 -14.25 21.93 -15.90
C ASP A 39 -15.14 22.62 -14.84
N SER A 40 -16.45 22.62 -15.10
CA SER A 40 -17.45 23.28 -14.25
C SER A 40 -17.74 22.44 -13.00
N CYS A 41 -17.70 23.06 -11.82
CA CYS A 41 -18.10 22.42 -10.57
C CYS A 41 -19.63 22.47 -10.42
N PRO A 42 -20.34 21.33 -10.26
CA PRO A 42 -21.76 21.31 -9.94
C PRO A 42 -22.07 22.04 -8.63
N ARG A 43 -23.30 22.56 -8.49
CA ARG A 43 -23.77 23.12 -7.21
C ARG A 43 -24.02 21.97 -6.25
N ASP A 44 -23.76 22.19 -4.96
CA ASP A 44 -23.91 21.21 -3.85
C ASP A 44 -22.80 20.16 -3.72
N THR A 45 -21.60 20.40 -4.25
CA THR A 45 -20.44 19.49 -4.18
C THR A 45 -19.16 20.27 -3.86
N ILE A 46 -18.28 19.72 -3.03
CA ILE A 46 -16.96 20.31 -2.76
C ILE A 46 -15.99 19.85 -3.86
N CYS A 47 -15.54 20.78 -4.70
CA CYS A 47 -14.65 20.45 -5.80
C CYS A 47 -13.16 20.66 -5.45
N VAL A 48 -12.36 19.62 -5.65
CA VAL A 48 -10.90 19.70 -5.59
C VAL A 48 -10.38 19.83 -7.02
N ARG A 49 -9.70 20.94 -7.32
CA ARG A 49 -9.20 21.22 -8.68
C ARG A 49 -7.81 20.64 -8.90
N ARG A 50 -7.63 19.91 -10.00
CA ARG A 50 -6.34 19.41 -10.51
C ARG A 50 -6.05 20.06 -11.88
N SER A 51 -4.78 20.11 -12.27
CA SER A 51 -4.39 20.68 -13.58
C SER A 51 -4.86 19.78 -14.72
N GLU A 52 -4.99 20.34 -15.93
CA GLU A 52 -5.50 19.62 -17.10
C GLU A 52 -4.63 18.39 -17.45
N GLY A 53 -3.30 18.52 -17.32
CA GLY A 53 -2.35 17.44 -17.53
C GLY A 53 -2.40 16.30 -16.48
N GLU A 54 -3.18 16.43 -15.41
CA GLU A 54 -3.41 15.36 -14.42
C GLU A 54 -4.60 14.46 -14.81
N ARG A 55 -5.34 14.78 -15.89
CA ARG A 55 -6.51 14.01 -16.34
C ARG A 55 -6.17 12.60 -16.81
N TYR A 56 -5.02 12.43 -17.49
CA TYR A 56 -4.56 11.15 -18.03
C TYR A 56 -3.24 10.67 -17.42
N ARG A 57 -2.67 11.45 -16.49
CA ARG A 57 -1.40 11.12 -15.84
C ARG A 57 -1.67 10.38 -14.53
N ILE A 58 -0.76 9.48 -14.15
CA ILE A 58 -0.79 8.79 -12.85
C ILE A 58 -0.92 9.85 -11.75
N PRO A 59 -1.91 9.81 -10.84
CA PRO A 59 -2.07 10.81 -9.78
C PRO A 59 -0.80 11.05 -8.96
N GLN A 60 -0.59 12.29 -8.50
CA GLN A 60 0.63 12.69 -7.77
C GLN A 60 0.93 11.84 -6.55
N GLU A 61 -0.12 11.40 -5.89
CA GLU A 61 -0.10 10.55 -4.71
C GLU A 61 0.50 9.18 -5.02
N LEU A 62 0.28 8.67 -6.24
CA LEU A 62 0.79 7.40 -6.73
C LEU A 62 2.17 7.51 -7.39
N ARG A 63 2.66 8.72 -7.66
CA ARG A 63 4.01 8.92 -8.23
C ARG A 63 5.11 8.72 -7.21
N ARG A 64 4.80 8.89 -5.92
CA ARG A 64 5.75 8.64 -4.83
C ARG A 64 5.81 7.14 -4.56
N ILE A 65 6.53 6.42 -5.42
CA ILE A 65 6.84 5.02 -5.17
C ILE A 65 7.81 4.98 -4.00
N LYS A 66 7.36 4.47 -2.86
CA LYS A 66 8.27 4.13 -1.76
C LYS A 66 9.23 3.06 -2.29
N PRO A 67 10.56 3.21 -2.17
CA PRO A 67 11.49 2.18 -2.61
C PRO A 67 11.18 0.89 -1.86
N SER A 68 10.70 -0.11 -2.60
CA SER A 68 10.47 -1.46 -2.12
C SER A 68 11.41 -2.42 -2.83
N PRO A 69 11.74 -3.58 -2.26
CA PRO A 69 12.56 -4.60 -2.92
C PRO A 69 12.05 -4.97 -4.32
N GLU A 70 10.72 -4.97 -4.51
CA GLU A 70 10.05 -5.28 -5.78
C GLU A 70 10.26 -4.20 -6.84
N SER A 71 10.48 -2.95 -6.42
CA SER A 71 10.74 -1.81 -7.32
C SER A 71 12.18 -1.73 -7.82
N GLN A 72 13.07 -2.64 -7.39
CA GLN A 72 14.46 -2.65 -7.83
C GLN A 72 14.59 -3.02 -9.31
N SER A 73 15.38 -2.23 -10.04
CA SER A 73 15.67 -2.49 -11.45
C SER A 73 16.30 -3.88 -11.63
N TRP A 74 16.03 -4.52 -12.76
CA TRP A 74 16.62 -5.83 -13.05
C TRP A 74 18.15 -5.77 -13.04
N ALA A 75 18.75 -4.68 -13.53
CA ALA A 75 20.19 -4.48 -13.50
C ALA A 75 20.76 -4.46 -12.06
N ALA A 76 20.07 -3.81 -11.12
CA ALA A 76 20.49 -3.81 -9.71
C ALA A 76 20.42 -5.23 -9.10
N ARG A 77 19.37 -5.99 -9.46
CA ARG A 77 19.22 -7.39 -9.04
C ARG A 77 20.26 -8.31 -9.69
N ALA A 78 20.61 -8.08 -10.95
CA ALA A 78 21.64 -8.86 -11.63
C ALA A 78 23.02 -8.65 -11.00
N ARG A 79 23.33 -7.42 -10.58
CA ARG A 79 24.60 -7.09 -9.91
C ARG A 79 24.81 -7.85 -8.60
N SER A 80 23.74 -8.16 -7.84
CA SER A 80 23.88 -8.97 -6.63
C SER A 80 24.21 -10.44 -6.94
N MET A 81 23.81 -10.93 -8.11
CA MET A 81 24.12 -12.30 -8.54
C MET A 81 25.61 -12.49 -8.89
N GLU A 82 26.32 -11.43 -9.31
CA GLU A 82 27.76 -11.48 -9.62
C GLU A 82 28.63 -11.88 -8.42
N TYR A 83 28.17 -11.61 -7.20
CA TYR A 83 28.91 -11.88 -5.98
C TYR A 83 28.60 -13.25 -5.37
N VAL A 84 27.65 -14.01 -5.93
CA VAL A 84 27.30 -15.35 -5.44
C VAL A 84 28.48 -16.29 -5.68
N GLY A 85 29.02 -16.86 -4.60
CA GLY A 85 30.17 -17.76 -4.66
C GLY A 85 31.55 -17.07 -4.60
N ALA A 86 31.60 -15.75 -4.48
CA ALA A 86 32.86 -15.04 -4.27
C ALA A 86 33.48 -15.41 -2.91
N SER A 87 34.79 -15.71 -2.89
CA SER A 87 35.55 -15.99 -1.66
C SER A 87 36.95 -15.36 -1.72
N GLY A 88 37.52 -15.04 -0.55
CA GLY A 88 38.81 -14.35 -0.41
C GLY A 88 38.73 -12.94 0.17
N ILE A 89 39.75 -12.13 -0.09
CA ILE A 89 39.86 -10.75 0.43
C ILE A 89 38.76 -9.89 -0.20
N ASN A 90 38.12 -9.02 0.59
CA ASN A 90 36.97 -8.18 0.21
C ASN A 90 35.64 -8.92 -0.10
N SER A 91 35.56 -10.25 -0.02
CA SER A 91 34.27 -10.97 -0.11
C SER A 91 33.68 -11.16 1.29
N CYS A 92 32.42 -10.78 1.53
CA CYS A 92 31.77 -11.03 2.82
C CYS A 92 31.25 -12.49 2.90
N THR A 93 32.16 -13.44 3.10
CA THR A 93 31.85 -14.86 3.23
C THR A 93 32.59 -15.47 4.44
N PRO A 94 32.02 -16.50 5.10
CA PRO A 94 32.69 -17.23 6.16
C PRO A 94 33.87 -18.09 5.68
N SER A 95 34.03 -18.32 4.37
CA SER A 95 35.10 -19.14 3.80
C SER A 95 36.10 -18.31 2.99
N GLY A 96 37.39 -18.63 3.14
CA GLY A 96 38.48 -17.98 2.39
C GLY A 96 39.27 -16.94 3.21
N ALA A 97 40.55 -16.78 2.87
CA ALA A 97 41.44 -15.86 3.57
C ALA A 97 41.00 -14.40 3.38
N GLY A 98 40.83 -13.66 4.48
CA GLY A 98 40.54 -12.23 4.44
C GLY A 98 39.09 -11.83 4.13
N GLY A 99 38.13 -12.77 4.12
CA GLY A 99 36.72 -12.45 3.89
C GLY A 99 36.09 -11.51 4.92
N TRP A 100 36.61 -11.53 6.16
CA TRP A 100 36.19 -10.62 7.24
C TRP A 100 36.31 -9.14 6.84
N THR A 101 37.26 -8.78 5.98
CA THR A 101 37.45 -7.39 5.51
C THR A 101 36.28 -6.90 4.66
N GLY A 102 35.67 -7.78 3.85
CA GLY A 102 34.49 -7.47 3.05
C GLY A 102 33.25 -7.26 3.90
N CYS A 103 33.06 -8.10 4.94
CA CYS A 103 31.95 -7.94 5.88
C CYS A 103 32.06 -6.65 6.68
N TYR A 104 33.26 -6.28 7.13
CA TYR A 104 33.48 -5.01 7.81
C TYR A 104 33.10 -3.82 6.93
N GLN A 105 33.51 -3.81 5.66
CA GLN A 105 33.10 -2.77 4.71
C GLN A 105 31.58 -2.76 4.47
N GLN A 106 30.93 -3.92 4.44
CA GLN A 106 29.48 -4.01 4.31
C GLN A 106 28.76 -3.39 5.51
N MET A 107 29.20 -3.70 6.74
CA MET A 107 28.63 -3.08 7.95
C MET A 107 28.79 -1.56 7.93
N LEU A 108 29.95 -1.05 7.50
CA LEU A 108 30.16 0.39 7.36
C LEU A 108 29.23 1.03 6.32
N ARG A 109 28.93 0.34 5.21
CA ARG A 109 27.96 0.81 4.21
C ARG A 109 26.55 0.85 4.79
N GLN A 110 26.11 -0.23 5.43
CA GLN A 110 24.79 -0.31 6.06
C GLN A 110 24.61 0.79 7.10
N ALA A 111 25.59 1.01 7.99
CA ALA A 111 25.52 2.09 8.97
C ALA A 111 25.45 3.50 8.33
N ARG A 112 26.08 3.72 7.17
CA ARG A 112 25.97 4.99 6.43
C ARG A 112 24.59 5.15 5.78
N GLU A 113 24.04 4.07 5.24
CA GLU A 113 22.72 4.04 4.63
C GLU A 113 21.63 4.28 5.67
N GLU A 114 21.72 3.63 6.84
CA GLU A 114 20.84 3.87 7.97
C GLU A 114 20.86 5.33 8.42
N ARG A 115 22.06 5.95 8.54
CA ARG A 115 22.17 7.38 8.86
C ARG A 115 21.50 8.28 7.82
N ARG A 116 21.65 7.97 6.53
CA ARG A 116 21.01 8.72 5.43
C ARG A 116 19.49 8.58 5.48
N ALA A 117 19.00 7.37 5.68
CA ALA A 117 17.57 7.10 5.78
C ALA A 117 16.94 7.75 7.02
N ARG A 118 17.65 7.83 8.15
CA ARG A 118 17.22 8.65 9.30
C ARG A 118 17.17 10.14 8.96
N ALA A 119 18.22 10.68 8.32
CA ALA A 119 18.27 12.09 7.91
C ALA A 119 17.15 12.48 6.92
N ASN A 120 16.71 11.54 6.10
CA ASN A 120 15.61 11.71 5.16
C ASN A 120 14.22 11.39 5.76
N GLY A 121 14.15 10.92 7.01
CA GLY A 121 12.90 10.59 7.70
C GLY A 121 12.28 9.24 7.32
N GLU A 122 13.02 8.32 6.68
CA GLU A 122 12.53 6.97 6.34
C GLU A 122 12.66 5.94 7.47
N LEU A 123 13.54 6.17 8.44
CA LEU A 123 13.76 5.31 9.61
C LEU A 123 13.48 6.13 10.90
N PRO A 124 12.73 5.58 11.88
CA PRO A 124 12.46 6.28 13.14
C PRO A 124 13.76 6.49 13.94
N ASP A 125 13.86 7.64 14.59
CA ASP A 125 14.98 7.97 15.46
C ASP A 125 14.87 7.20 16.79
N GLY A 126 15.69 6.16 16.94
CA GLY A 126 15.87 5.46 18.22
C GLY A 126 15.09 4.15 18.34
N GLN A 127 15.81 3.06 18.10
CA GLN A 127 15.65 1.79 18.81
C GLN A 127 16.96 1.57 19.57
#